data_AF-A0A2D8P8S4-F1
#
_entry.id   AF-A0A2D8P8S4-F1
#
_cell.length_a   1.000
_cell.length_b   1.000
_cell.length_c   1.000
_cell.angle_alpha   90.00
_cell.angle_beta   90.00
_cell.angle_gamma   90.00
#
_symmetry.space_group_name_H-M   'P 1'
#
loop_
_entity.id
_entity.type
_entity.pdbx_description
1 polymer ?
#
loop_
_entity_poly.entity_id
_entity_poly.type
_entity_poly.pdbx_seq_one_letter_code
_entity_poly.pdbx_strand_id
1 'polypeptide(L)'
;MKLIGMTALALAASTALSGCAVLGVAQQAQDFVDKQSEVDALSTTTTMPTGGSANYDGEAIVGSDFGSNRNVALLGDASLTATFTPTGGTVVGELDNFSGLVLTDSQVTALNNGTADTGTLINAAKSARGSFAINSGVITGSSIAAGTSGTVRMDGRDYEVGGNVTGEFRGNQAAAIKLNEGGAFQMTEDGVVPTGGSTIEVNATR
;
A
#
# COMPACT_ATOMS: atom_id res chain seq x y z
N MET A 1 -11.10 -13.95 8.26
CA MET A 1 -9.84 -13.30 7.86
C MET A 1 -9.88 -11.90 8.47
N LYS A 2 -8.99 -11.60 9.42
CA LYS A 2 -8.94 -10.28 10.07
C LYS A 2 -7.83 -9.48 9.41
N LEU A 3 -8.03 -9.12 8.16
CA LEU A 3 -7.15 -8.16 7.51
C LEU A 3 -7.29 -6.82 8.24
N ILE A 4 -6.17 -6.13 8.40
CA ILE A 4 -6.16 -4.75 8.87
C ILE A 4 -6.99 -3.96 7.85
N GLY A 5 -8.12 -3.39 8.29
CA GLY A 5 -8.89 -2.50 7.44
C GLY A 5 -8.01 -1.29 7.13
N MET A 6 -7.48 -1.21 5.93
CA MET A 6 -6.45 -0.22 5.56
C MET A 6 -6.89 1.21 5.86
N THR A 7 -8.15 1.53 5.57
CA THR A 7 -8.78 2.82 5.91
C THR A 7 -8.91 3.03 7.43
N ALA A 8 -9.24 1.98 8.19
CA ALA A 8 -9.35 2.06 9.65
C ALA A 8 -7.98 2.23 10.32
N LEU A 9 -6.94 1.60 9.74
CA LEU A 9 -5.56 1.80 10.17
C LEU A 9 -5.13 3.24 10.03
N ALA A 10 -5.37 3.77 8.85
CA ALA A 10 -4.98 5.11 8.49
C ALA A 10 -5.71 6.17 9.35
N LEU A 11 -7.02 6.01 9.57
CA LEU A 11 -7.79 6.93 10.41
C LEU A 11 -7.31 6.98 11.86
N ALA A 12 -6.96 5.84 12.47
CA ALA A 12 -6.57 5.84 13.88
C ALA A 12 -5.13 6.36 14.09
N ALA A 13 -4.22 6.07 13.17
CA ALA A 13 -2.83 6.50 13.25
C ALA A 13 -2.68 8.04 13.25
N SER A 14 -3.55 8.75 12.55
CA SER A 14 -3.59 10.23 12.50
C SER A 14 -3.63 10.95 13.86
N THR A 15 -4.09 10.26 14.91
CA THR A 15 -4.35 10.87 16.23
C THR A 15 -3.16 10.81 17.20
N ALA A 16 -2.03 10.19 16.79
CA ALA A 16 -0.92 9.86 17.67
C ALA A 16 0.28 10.80 17.55
N LEU A 17 0.34 11.82 18.41
CA LEU A 17 1.47 12.78 18.44
C LEU A 17 2.34 12.63 19.70
N SER A 18 3.22 11.63 19.73
CA SER A 18 4.49 11.74 20.49
C SER A 18 5.51 10.66 20.06
N GLY A 19 6.56 11.09 19.33
CA GLY A 19 7.69 10.26 18.89
C GLY A 19 7.91 10.25 17.37
N CYS A 20 9.15 10.22 16.90
CA CYS A 20 9.48 10.32 15.47
C CYS A 20 8.87 9.20 14.60
N ALA A 21 8.92 7.94 15.06
CA ALA A 21 8.33 6.82 14.34
C ALA A 21 6.79 6.89 14.32
N VAL A 22 6.19 7.40 15.39
CA VAL A 22 4.74 7.57 15.49
C VAL A 22 4.26 8.67 14.55
N LEU A 23 4.99 9.80 14.50
CA LEU A 23 4.68 10.89 13.59
C LEU A 23 4.76 10.44 12.12
N GLY A 24 5.75 9.62 11.76
CA GLY A 24 5.86 9.04 10.41
C GLY A 24 4.63 8.19 10.05
N VAL A 25 4.27 7.23 10.92
CA VAL A 25 3.07 6.39 10.73
C VAL A 25 1.79 7.24 10.66
N ALA A 26 1.63 8.22 11.55
CA ALA A 26 0.44 9.07 11.63
C ALA A 26 0.25 9.95 10.40
N GLN A 27 1.36 10.48 9.86
CA GLN A 27 1.36 11.31 8.66
C GLN A 27 1.04 10.46 7.42
N GLN A 28 1.79 9.38 7.18
CA GLN A 28 1.58 8.50 6.02
C GLN A 28 0.21 7.85 6.01
N ALA A 29 -0.34 7.57 7.19
CA ALA A 29 -1.71 7.15 7.34
C ALA A 29 -2.72 8.19 6.84
N GLN A 30 -2.56 9.46 7.23
CA GLN A 30 -3.44 10.54 6.75
C GLN A 30 -3.29 10.72 5.24
N ASP A 31 -2.05 10.77 4.76
CA ASP A 31 -1.75 10.94 3.34
C ASP A 31 -2.38 9.80 2.53
N PHE A 32 -2.30 8.56 3.01
CA PHE A 32 -2.96 7.41 2.37
C PHE A 32 -4.48 7.56 2.30
N VAL A 33 -5.16 7.98 3.39
CA VAL A 33 -6.62 8.18 3.38
C VAL A 33 -7.03 9.30 2.45
N ASP A 34 -6.31 10.41 2.46
CA ASP A 34 -6.58 11.55 1.59
C ASP A 34 -6.40 11.15 0.13
N LYS A 35 -5.30 10.43 -0.18
CA LYS A 35 -5.02 9.94 -1.53
C LYS A 35 -6.02 8.89 -1.98
N GLN A 36 -6.41 7.95 -1.11
CA GLN A 36 -7.45 6.96 -1.39
C GLN A 36 -8.79 7.65 -1.72
N SER A 37 -9.18 8.65 -0.93
CA SER A 37 -10.40 9.43 -1.14
C SER A 37 -10.38 10.18 -2.48
N GLU A 38 -9.25 10.79 -2.83
CA GLU A 38 -9.04 11.46 -4.12
C GLU A 38 -9.23 10.50 -5.30
N VAL A 39 -8.59 9.32 -5.24
CA VAL A 39 -8.65 8.30 -6.29
C VAL A 39 -10.04 7.65 -6.40
N ASP A 40 -10.68 7.37 -5.26
CA ASP A 40 -11.99 6.73 -5.21
C ASP A 40 -13.12 7.64 -5.69
N ALA A 41 -12.95 8.97 -5.59
CA ALA A 41 -13.88 9.94 -6.16
C ALA A 41 -13.90 9.94 -7.70
N LEU A 42 -12.88 9.39 -8.35
CA LEU A 42 -12.79 9.30 -9.81
C LEU A 42 -13.44 8.00 -10.32
N SER A 43 -14.12 8.07 -11.47
CA SER A 43 -14.60 6.86 -12.17
C SER A 43 -13.46 6.13 -12.88
N THR A 44 -13.63 4.85 -13.20
CA THR A 44 -12.73 4.13 -14.12
C THR A 44 -12.53 4.91 -15.41
N THR A 45 -11.27 4.98 -15.87
CA THR A 45 -10.93 5.69 -17.11
C THR A 45 -11.58 5.01 -18.32
N THR A 46 -12.34 5.78 -19.11
CA THR A 46 -12.91 5.30 -20.39
C THR A 46 -12.14 5.77 -21.61
N THR A 47 -11.30 6.81 -21.46
CA THR A 47 -10.47 7.36 -22.52
C THR A 47 -9.02 7.36 -22.07
N MET A 48 -8.24 6.41 -22.60
CA MET A 48 -6.81 6.27 -22.31
C MET A 48 -5.96 7.18 -23.21
N PRO A 49 -4.83 7.71 -22.71
CA PRO A 49 -3.81 8.30 -23.57
C PRO A 49 -3.32 7.28 -24.60
N THR A 50 -3.08 7.72 -25.84
CA THR A 50 -2.59 6.85 -26.93
C THR A 50 -1.07 6.97 -27.14
N GLY A 51 -0.38 7.74 -26.31
CA GLY A 51 1.04 8.00 -26.40
C GLY A 51 1.57 8.83 -25.24
N GLY A 52 2.89 8.82 -25.03
CA GLY A 52 3.58 9.63 -24.04
C GLY A 52 3.78 8.92 -22.69
N SER A 53 4.25 9.68 -21.70
CA SER A 53 4.51 9.18 -20.35
C SER A 53 3.89 10.09 -19.30
N ALA A 54 3.51 9.51 -18.15
CA ALA A 54 3.05 10.25 -16.98
C ALA A 54 3.69 9.65 -15.72
N ASN A 55 4.03 10.53 -14.78
CA ASN A 55 4.44 10.14 -13.42
C ASN A 55 3.23 10.29 -12.50
N TYR A 56 3.18 9.44 -11.49
CA TYR A 56 2.14 9.42 -10.47
C TYR A 56 2.83 9.31 -9.12
N ASP A 57 2.49 10.22 -8.22
CA ASP A 57 2.92 10.20 -6.84
C ASP A 57 1.72 9.82 -5.97
N GLY A 58 1.97 9.02 -4.95
CA GLY A 58 0.92 8.38 -4.20
C GLY A 58 1.40 7.74 -2.93
N GLU A 59 0.52 6.90 -2.39
CA GLU A 59 0.67 6.26 -1.11
C GLU A 59 0.36 4.77 -1.25
N ALA A 60 1.06 3.96 -0.48
CA ALA A 60 0.92 2.53 -0.45
C ALA A 60 0.77 2.02 0.97
N ILE A 61 -0.03 0.97 1.11
CA ILE A 61 -0.12 0.19 2.33
C ILE A 61 0.03 -1.29 1.98
N VAL A 62 0.88 -1.98 2.73
CA VAL A 62 1.12 -3.42 2.61
C VAL A 62 0.88 -4.06 3.97
N GLY A 63 0.08 -5.13 4.01
CA GLY A 63 -0.30 -5.76 5.27
C GLY A 63 -0.22 -7.28 5.22
N SER A 64 0.00 -7.92 6.37
CA SER A 64 -0.15 -9.38 6.53
C SER A 64 -0.49 -9.80 7.96
N ASP A 65 -1.24 -10.90 8.05
CA ASP A 65 -1.55 -11.62 9.28
C ASP A 65 -0.67 -12.87 9.37
N PHE A 66 0.36 -12.82 10.22
CA PHE A 66 1.30 -13.92 10.46
C PHE A 66 0.77 -14.95 11.47
N GLY A 67 -0.47 -14.78 11.93
CA GLY A 67 -1.07 -15.60 12.97
C GLY A 67 -0.41 -15.37 14.33
N SER A 68 -0.78 -16.19 15.31
CA SER A 68 -0.23 -16.13 16.67
C SER A 68 -0.27 -14.72 17.27
N ASN A 69 -1.34 -13.97 17.01
CA ASN A 69 -1.55 -12.61 17.52
C ASN A 69 -0.52 -11.60 16.99
N ARG A 70 -0.06 -11.76 15.74
CA ARG A 70 0.95 -10.91 15.08
C ARG A 70 0.49 -10.49 13.69
N ASN A 71 0.20 -9.20 13.56
CA ASN A 71 -0.21 -8.56 12.32
C ASN A 71 0.78 -7.45 12.00
N VAL A 72 1.14 -7.31 10.74
CA VAL A 72 2.11 -6.30 10.28
C VAL A 72 1.47 -5.43 9.22
N ALA A 73 1.70 -4.13 9.30
CA ALA A 73 1.40 -3.17 8.24
C ALA A 73 2.63 -2.30 7.96
N LEU A 74 2.82 -1.95 6.69
CA LEU A 74 3.81 -0.99 6.20
C LEU A 74 3.04 0.07 5.41
N LEU A 75 3.23 1.34 5.74
CA LEU A 75 2.71 2.49 5.03
C LEU A 75 3.90 3.22 4.41
N GLY A 76 3.82 3.58 3.14
CA GLY A 76 4.94 4.20 2.44
C GLY A 76 4.49 4.95 1.21
N ASP A 77 5.43 5.67 0.62
CA ASP A 77 5.18 6.52 -0.52
C ASP A 77 5.23 5.66 -1.80
N ALA A 78 4.55 6.10 -2.86
CA ALA A 78 4.52 5.41 -4.14
C ALA A 78 4.89 6.37 -5.27
N SER A 79 5.90 6.01 -6.07
CA SER A 79 6.25 6.72 -7.30
C SER A 79 6.14 5.77 -8.49
N LEU A 80 5.17 6.03 -9.38
CA LEU A 80 4.87 5.21 -10.54
C LEU A 80 5.09 6.01 -11.83
N THR A 81 5.61 5.36 -12.86
CA THR A 81 5.70 5.91 -14.22
C THR A 81 4.93 5.01 -15.17
N ALA A 82 3.94 5.60 -15.85
CA ALA A 82 3.22 4.97 -16.95
C ALA A 82 3.76 5.46 -18.30
N THR A 83 3.90 4.54 -19.25
CA THR A 83 4.16 4.85 -20.67
C THR A 83 3.01 4.29 -21.50
N PHE A 84 2.41 5.13 -22.33
CA PHE A 84 1.23 4.81 -23.13
C PHE A 84 1.57 4.64 -24.60
N THR A 85 0.80 3.78 -25.26
CA THR A 85 0.84 3.49 -26.69
C THR A 85 -0.58 3.29 -27.22
N PRO A 86 -0.81 3.29 -28.54
CA PRO A 86 -2.14 3.07 -29.10
C PRO A 86 -2.77 1.71 -28.76
N THR A 87 -1.95 0.72 -28.37
CA THR A 87 -2.39 -0.66 -28.11
C THR A 87 -2.28 -1.06 -26.63
N GLY A 88 -1.97 -0.13 -25.72
CA GLY A 88 -1.72 -0.42 -24.31
C GLY A 88 -0.53 0.37 -23.79
N GLY A 89 0.31 -0.24 -22.96
CA GLY A 89 1.46 0.45 -22.38
C GLY A 89 2.06 -0.29 -21.21
N THR A 90 2.94 0.39 -20.47
CA THR A 90 3.62 -0.17 -19.30
C THR A 90 3.54 0.72 -18.08
N VAL A 91 3.51 0.11 -16.89
CA VAL A 91 3.67 0.81 -15.60
C VAL A 91 4.86 0.20 -14.86
N VAL A 92 5.75 1.04 -14.37
CA VAL A 92 6.82 0.65 -13.44
C VAL A 92 6.81 1.60 -12.27
N GLY A 93 7.41 1.22 -11.15
CA GLY A 93 7.51 2.14 -10.02
C GLY A 93 8.21 1.55 -8.81
N GLU A 94 8.28 2.36 -7.77
CA GLU A 94 8.86 2.04 -6.48
C GLU A 94 7.91 2.48 -5.37
N LEU A 95 7.84 1.65 -4.33
CA LEU A 95 7.19 1.94 -3.07
C LEU A 95 8.28 1.99 -2.01
N ASP A 96 8.43 3.10 -1.30
CA ASP A 96 9.53 3.30 -0.36
C ASP A 96 9.11 4.16 0.85
N ASN A 97 10.10 4.70 1.56
CA ASN A 97 9.91 5.55 2.75
C ASN A 97 9.00 4.93 3.83
N PHE A 98 9.03 3.61 4.00
CA PHE A 98 8.04 2.93 4.83
C PHE A 98 8.14 3.28 6.33
N SER A 99 6.99 3.56 6.94
CA SER A 99 6.74 3.38 8.36
C SER A 99 5.94 2.11 8.61
N GLY A 100 6.18 1.43 9.73
CA GLY A 100 5.56 0.14 9.99
C GLY A 100 4.88 0.04 11.34
N LEU A 101 4.00 -0.96 11.45
CA LEU A 101 3.22 -1.28 12.63
C LEU A 101 3.23 -2.78 12.86
N VAL A 102 3.38 -3.17 14.13
CA VAL A 102 3.17 -4.55 14.58
C VAL A 102 2.05 -4.55 15.60
N LEU A 103 0.95 -5.22 15.27
CA LEU A 103 -0.30 -5.20 16.01
C LEU A 103 -0.73 -6.60 16.46
N THR A 104 -1.32 -6.69 17.64
CA THR A 104 -2.04 -7.87 18.11
C THR A 104 -3.42 -7.96 17.46
N ASP A 105 -4.05 -9.14 17.50
CA ASP A 105 -5.39 -9.36 16.95
C ASP A 105 -6.44 -8.47 17.63
N SER A 106 -6.28 -8.24 18.94
CA SER A 106 -7.12 -7.34 19.72
C SER A 106 -6.95 -5.89 19.27
N GLN A 107 -5.72 -5.46 18.97
CA GLN A 107 -5.43 -4.12 18.47
C GLN A 107 -5.97 -3.93 17.05
N VAL A 108 -5.81 -4.91 16.15
CA VAL A 108 -6.44 -4.89 14.81
C VAL A 108 -7.96 -4.83 14.92
N THR A 109 -8.56 -5.57 15.85
CA THR A 109 -10.01 -5.54 16.06
C THR A 109 -10.45 -4.16 16.57
N ALA A 110 -9.75 -3.59 17.55
CA ALA A 110 -10.05 -2.25 18.06
C ALA A 110 -9.90 -1.18 16.97
N LEU A 111 -8.86 -1.30 16.15
CA LEU A 111 -8.59 -0.43 15.02
C LEU A 111 -9.73 -0.45 14.00
N ASN A 112 -10.11 -1.64 13.55
CA ASN A 112 -11.20 -1.83 12.59
C ASN A 112 -12.55 -1.34 13.11
N ASN A 113 -12.74 -1.33 14.43
CA ASN A 113 -13.95 -0.82 15.08
C ASN A 113 -13.88 0.69 15.41
N GLY A 114 -12.76 1.37 15.13
CA GLY A 114 -12.55 2.77 15.51
C GLY A 114 -12.42 2.99 17.02
N THR A 115 -12.08 1.95 17.78
CA THR A 115 -11.94 1.98 19.24
C THR A 115 -10.49 1.79 19.72
N ALA A 116 -9.51 1.80 18.81
CA ALA A 116 -8.10 1.76 19.18
C ALA A 116 -7.72 3.06 19.91
N ASP A 117 -7.02 2.93 21.03
CA ASP A 117 -6.44 4.10 21.68
C ASP A 117 -5.15 4.54 20.97
N THR A 118 -4.83 5.82 21.12
CA THR A 118 -3.64 6.43 20.52
C THR A 118 -2.33 5.79 21.05
N GLY A 119 -2.32 5.35 22.31
CA GLY A 119 -1.16 4.71 22.95
C GLY A 119 -0.80 3.35 22.33
N THR A 120 -1.79 2.62 21.85
CA THR A 120 -1.62 1.36 21.12
C THR A 120 -0.81 1.56 19.85
N LEU A 121 -1.13 2.60 19.07
CA LEU A 121 -0.47 2.89 17.80
C LEU A 121 0.94 3.43 18.02
N ILE A 122 1.13 4.26 19.06
CA ILE A 122 2.45 4.74 19.50
C ILE A 122 3.40 3.57 19.76
N ASN A 123 2.95 2.58 20.55
CA ASN A 123 3.79 1.44 20.92
C ASN A 123 4.01 0.46 19.76
N ALA A 124 3.04 0.37 18.85
CA ALA A 124 3.10 -0.49 17.68
C ALA A 124 4.02 0.07 16.58
N ALA A 125 4.20 1.40 16.51
CA ALA A 125 4.98 2.06 15.47
C ALA A 125 6.44 1.61 15.46
N LYS A 126 6.99 1.41 14.26
CA LYS A 126 8.36 0.99 14.00
C LYS A 126 8.87 1.74 12.78
N SER A 127 10.15 2.12 12.80
CA SER A 127 10.83 2.58 11.59
C SER A 127 11.12 1.39 10.70
N ALA A 128 10.90 1.56 9.40
CA ALA A 128 11.23 0.57 8.38
C ALA A 128 12.19 1.17 7.35
N ARG A 129 12.91 0.32 6.62
CA ARG A 129 13.85 0.74 5.58
C ARG A 129 13.91 -0.27 4.45
N GLY A 130 14.09 0.19 3.23
CA GLY A 130 14.02 -0.64 2.03
C GLY A 130 12.86 -0.20 1.15
N SER A 131 12.63 -0.93 0.07
CA SER A 131 11.63 -0.59 -0.92
C SER A 131 11.08 -1.83 -1.61
N PHE A 132 9.92 -1.65 -2.26
CA PHE A 132 9.28 -2.62 -3.13
C PHE A 132 9.18 -2.05 -4.54
N ALA A 133 9.47 -2.84 -5.54
CA ALA A 133 9.32 -2.46 -6.94
C ALA A 133 7.97 -2.93 -7.49
N ILE A 134 7.34 -2.08 -8.31
CA ILE A 134 6.29 -2.46 -9.26
C ILE A 134 6.96 -2.76 -10.59
N ASN A 135 6.97 -4.03 -10.97
CA ASN A 135 7.74 -4.55 -12.09
C ASN A 135 6.87 -4.75 -13.33
N SER A 136 7.30 -4.14 -14.44
CA SER A 136 6.85 -4.43 -15.81
C SER A 136 5.33 -4.58 -15.95
N GLY A 137 4.57 -3.67 -15.35
CA GLY A 137 3.12 -3.66 -15.41
C GLY A 137 2.64 -3.53 -16.85
N VAL A 138 1.66 -4.34 -17.24
CA VAL A 138 1.03 -4.32 -18.57
C VAL A 138 -0.28 -3.56 -18.49
N ILE A 139 -0.45 -2.57 -19.38
CA ILE A 139 -1.68 -1.81 -19.53
C ILE A 139 -2.52 -2.41 -20.66
N THR A 140 -3.76 -2.80 -20.37
CA THR A 140 -4.75 -3.26 -21.36
C THR A 140 -6.09 -2.54 -21.15
N GLY A 141 -6.45 -1.64 -22.07
CA GLY A 141 -7.54 -0.71 -21.81
C GLY A 141 -7.20 0.17 -20.60
N SER A 142 -8.09 0.24 -19.62
CA SER A 142 -7.83 0.91 -18.34
C SER A 142 -7.18 -0.02 -17.30
N SER A 143 -7.10 -1.32 -17.54
CA SER A 143 -6.58 -2.28 -16.56
C SER A 143 -5.06 -2.31 -16.53
N ILE A 144 -4.52 -2.59 -15.34
CA ILE A 144 -3.10 -2.76 -15.07
C ILE A 144 -2.91 -4.13 -14.41
N ALA A 145 -1.89 -4.88 -14.84
CA ALA A 145 -1.40 -6.07 -14.15
C ALA A 145 0.12 -6.03 -14.09
N ALA A 146 0.70 -6.10 -12.89
CA ALA A 146 2.14 -5.98 -12.68
C ALA A 146 2.66 -7.01 -11.68
N GLY A 147 3.96 -7.31 -11.75
CA GLY A 147 4.64 -8.03 -10.68
C GLY A 147 5.06 -7.07 -9.57
N THR A 148 5.29 -7.60 -8.38
CA THR A 148 5.89 -6.87 -7.26
C THR A 148 7.01 -7.68 -6.64
N SER A 149 8.05 -6.99 -6.17
CA SER A 149 9.14 -7.63 -5.47
C SER A 149 9.92 -6.63 -4.63
N GLY A 150 10.42 -7.04 -3.48
CA GLY A 150 11.40 -6.26 -2.74
C GLY A 150 11.44 -6.64 -1.28
N THR A 151 12.23 -5.91 -0.51
CA THR A 151 12.45 -6.22 0.91
C THR A 151 12.50 -4.94 1.72
N VAL A 152 11.76 -4.95 2.82
CA VAL A 152 11.76 -3.92 3.84
C VAL A 152 12.21 -4.52 5.16
N ARG A 153 13.18 -3.91 5.81
CA ARG A 153 13.65 -4.31 7.14
C ARG A 153 13.01 -3.44 8.21
N MET A 154 12.33 -4.07 9.16
CA MET A 154 11.66 -3.43 10.28
C MET A 154 11.86 -4.26 11.55
N ASP A 155 12.18 -3.60 12.67
CA ASP A 155 12.33 -4.25 13.99
C ASP A 155 13.26 -5.48 14.00
N GLY A 156 14.34 -5.43 13.22
CA GLY A 156 15.29 -6.53 13.13
C GLY A 156 14.83 -7.72 12.29
N ARG A 157 13.72 -7.61 11.54
CA ARG A 157 13.17 -8.64 10.65
C ARG A 157 13.06 -8.16 9.23
N ASP A 158 13.16 -9.09 8.28
CA ASP A 158 13.03 -8.81 6.86
C ASP A 158 11.63 -9.19 6.37
N TYR A 159 10.97 -8.21 5.75
CA TYR A 159 9.66 -8.35 5.13
C TYR A 159 9.83 -8.34 3.62
N GLU A 160 9.71 -9.52 3.00
CA GLU A 160 9.85 -9.67 1.56
C GLU A 160 8.49 -9.75 0.90
N VAL A 161 8.23 -8.91 -0.10
CA VAL A 161 7.01 -8.98 -0.92
C VAL A 161 7.29 -9.62 -2.26
N GLY A 162 6.30 -10.33 -2.77
CA GLY A 162 6.32 -10.97 -4.08
C GLY A 162 4.92 -11.20 -4.64
N GLY A 163 4.85 -11.56 -5.91
CA GLY A 163 3.60 -11.89 -6.59
C GLY A 163 3.02 -10.72 -7.38
N ASN A 164 1.75 -10.83 -7.78
CA ASN A 164 1.14 -9.87 -8.69
C ASN A 164 0.35 -8.80 -7.96
N VAL A 165 0.29 -7.60 -8.54
CA VAL A 165 -0.72 -6.58 -8.27
C VAL A 165 -1.57 -6.37 -9.51
N THR A 166 -2.83 -6.03 -9.30
CA THR A 166 -3.77 -5.71 -10.39
C THR A 166 -4.54 -4.46 -10.06
N GLY A 167 -5.03 -3.76 -11.06
CA GLY A 167 -5.72 -2.52 -10.83
C GLY A 167 -6.17 -1.84 -12.11
N GLU A 168 -6.37 -0.53 -12.00
CA GLU A 168 -6.87 0.26 -13.11
C GLU A 168 -6.44 1.73 -13.04
N PHE A 169 -6.54 2.39 -14.19
CA PHE A 169 -6.54 3.83 -14.29
C PHE A 169 -7.91 4.40 -13.95
N ARG A 170 -7.91 5.53 -13.23
CA ARG A 170 -9.09 6.29 -12.83
C ARG A 170 -9.02 7.72 -13.39
N GLY A 171 -10.17 8.33 -13.58
CA GLY A 171 -10.33 9.70 -14.06
C GLY A 171 -10.07 9.87 -15.57
N ASN A 172 -10.31 11.08 -16.06
CA ASN A 172 -10.14 11.40 -17.48
C ASN A 172 -8.65 11.35 -17.88
N GLN A 173 -8.34 10.71 -19.00
CA GLN A 173 -6.97 10.55 -19.51
C GLN A 173 -6.01 9.96 -18.47
N ALA A 174 -6.44 8.91 -17.77
CA ALA A 174 -5.64 8.20 -16.78
C ALA A 174 -5.06 9.15 -15.71
N ALA A 175 -5.92 9.92 -15.03
CA ALA A 175 -5.50 10.90 -14.04
C ALA A 175 -4.93 10.28 -12.76
N ALA A 176 -5.31 9.04 -12.47
CA ALA A 176 -4.90 8.32 -11.28
C ALA A 176 -4.72 6.83 -11.55
N ILE A 177 -4.00 6.15 -10.65
CA ILE A 177 -3.80 4.70 -10.61
C ILE A 177 -4.32 4.18 -9.27
N LYS A 178 -5.07 3.08 -9.32
CA LYS A 178 -5.39 2.26 -8.14
C LYS A 178 -4.93 0.83 -8.38
N LEU A 179 -4.05 0.30 -7.52
CA LEU A 179 -3.59 -1.08 -7.54
C LEU A 179 -3.97 -1.78 -6.23
N ASN A 180 -4.31 -3.06 -6.32
CA ASN A 180 -4.59 -3.95 -5.19
C ASN A 180 -3.83 -5.28 -5.36
N GLU A 181 -3.89 -6.15 -4.35
CA GLU A 181 -3.33 -7.49 -4.48
C GLU A 181 -3.91 -8.25 -5.69
N GLY A 182 -3.03 -8.91 -6.43
CA GLY A 182 -3.36 -9.83 -7.50
C GLY A 182 -3.12 -11.28 -7.11
N GLY A 183 -3.15 -12.16 -8.11
CA GLY A 183 -2.87 -13.58 -7.89
C GLY A 183 -1.50 -13.82 -7.28
N ALA A 184 -1.44 -14.64 -6.22
CA ALA A 184 -0.23 -15.04 -5.51
C ALA A 184 0.57 -13.89 -4.84
N PHE A 185 -0.04 -12.72 -4.63
CA PHE A 185 0.56 -11.68 -3.80
C PHE A 185 0.85 -12.21 -2.38
N GLN A 186 2.04 -11.94 -1.87
CA GLN A 186 2.46 -12.38 -0.55
C GLN A 186 3.53 -11.44 0.03
N MET A 187 3.46 -11.22 1.34
CA MET A 187 4.53 -10.65 2.14
C MET A 187 4.97 -11.68 3.18
N THR A 188 6.24 -12.08 3.18
CA THR A 188 6.82 -13.03 4.13
C THR A 188 7.60 -12.28 5.22
N GLU A 189 7.76 -12.88 6.40
CA GLU A 189 8.60 -12.37 7.50
C GLU A 189 9.75 -13.37 7.73
N ASP A 190 10.99 -12.97 7.47
CA ASP A 190 12.18 -13.82 7.59
C ASP A 190 12.01 -15.17 6.83
N GLY A 191 11.34 -15.13 5.67
CA GLY A 191 11.00 -16.30 4.84
C GLY A 191 9.79 -17.11 5.32
N VAL A 192 9.12 -16.71 6.40
CA VAL A 192 7.90 -17.34 6.90
C VAL A 192 6.67 -16.77 6.19
N VAL A 193 5.83 -17.66 5.68
CA VAL A 193 4.57 -17.32 5.01
C VAL A 193 3.49 -16.96 6.04
N PRO A 194 2.72 -15.88 5.82
CA PRO A 194 1.62 -15.50 6.69
C PRO A 194 0.47 -16.52 6.64
N THR A 195 -0.14 -16.79 7.79
CA THR A 195 -1.26 -17.75 7.89
C THR A 195 -2.61 -17.12 7.56
N GLY A 196 -2.76 -15.81 7.77
CA GLY A 196 -4.00 -15.07 7.54
C GLY A 196 -4.02 -14.30 6.21
N GLY A 197 -2.97 -14.42 5.40
CA GLY A 197 -2.83 -13.80 4.08
C GLY A 197 -2.11 -12.45 4.08
N SER A 198 -1.94 -11.91 2.87
CA SER A 198 -1.29 -10.63 2.59
C SER A 198 -2.18 -9.77 1.71
N THR A 199 -1.98 -8.46 1.78
CA THR A 199 -2.72 -7.47 1.00
C THR A 199 -1.81 -6.28 0.69
N ILE A 200 -2.12 -5.60 -0.40
CA ILE A 200 -1.47 -4.36 -0.80
C ILE A 200 -2.51 -3.46 -1.46
N GLU A 201 -2.46 -2.17 -1.15
CA GLU A 201 -3.19 -1.15 -1.89
C GLU A 201 -2.24 0.00 -2.20
N VAL A 202 -2.29 0.49 -3.45
CA VAL A 202 -1.53 1.65 -3.92
C VAL A 202 -2.50 2.61 -4.60
N ASN A 203 -2.50 3.86 -4.16
CA ASN A 203 -3.31 4.95 -4.71
C ASN A 203 -2.37 6.07 -5.14
N ALA A 204 -2.38 6.47 -6.42
CA ALA A 204 -1.48 7.49 -6.94
C ALA A 204 -2.17 8.43 -7.94
N THR A 205 -1.80 9.71 -7.93
CA THR A 205 -2.31 10.73 -8.86
C THR A 205 -1.15 11.46 -9.55
N ARG A 206 -1.42 12.00 -10.74
CA ARG A 206 -0.43 12.67 -11.59
C ARG A 206 -0.23 14.16 -11.25
#